data_AF-A0A0Z8IXW2-F1
#
_entry.id   AF-A0A0Z8IXW2-F1
#
_cell.length_a   1.000
_cell.length_b   1.000
_cell.length_c   1.000
_cell.angle_alpha   90.00
_cell.angle_beta   90.00
_cell.angle_gamma   90.00
#
_symmetry.space_group_name_H-M   'P 1'
#
loop_
_entity.id
_entity.type
_entity.pdbx_description
1 polymer ?
#
loop_
_entity_poly.entity_id
_entity_poly.type
_entity_poly.pdbx_seq_one_letter_code
_entity_poly.pdbx_strand_id
1 'polypeptide(L)'
;MRKYLKEIKELRELKELLSNRNMPEFIIVEGNNDLGEFFQIDGELFSDNELLENLKKWHEWEVPVVIDDDANRMLSEDETEILYFPTHEDMMDYIRVNKGLEPLYHTPNKPYTLISKSEWLELLD
;
A
#
# COMPACT_ATOMS: atom_id res chain seq x y z
N MET A 1 28.27 -9.41 -34.52
CA MET A 1 29.09 -8.38 -33.83
C MET A 1 28.34 -7.07 -33.58
N ARG A 2 27.72 -6.44 -34.60
CA ARG A 2 26.91 -5.20 -34.41
C ARG A 2 25.71 -5.33 -33.46
N LYS A 3 25.01 -6.47 -33.46
CA LYS A 3 23.90 -6.76 -32.53
C LYS A 3 24.35 -6.72 -31.06
N TYR A 4 25.42 -7.42 -30.73
CA TYR A 4 25.99 -7.46 -29.39
C TYR A 4 26.51 -6.10 -28.91
N LEU A 5 27.04 -5.27 -29.81
CA LEU A 5 27.46 -3.90 -29.47
C LEU A 5 26.26 -3.01 -29.08
N LYS A 6 25.08 -3.23 -29.68
CA LYS A 6 23.85 -2.51 -29.31
C LYS A 6 23.33 -2.97 -27.96
N GLU A 7 23.25 -4.28 -27.71
CA GLU A 7 22.87 -4.85 -26.40
C GLU A 7 23.82 -4.38 -25.28
N ILE A 8 25.13 -4.33 -25.51
CA ILE A 8 26.10 -3.84 -24.51
C ILE A 8 25.88 -2.35 -24.19
N LYS A 9 25.47 -1.54 -25.17
CA LYS A 9 25.18 -0.11 -24.98
C LYS A 9 23.89 0.07 -24.16
N GLU A 10 22.85 -0.66 -24.52
CA GLU A 10 21.56 -0.65 -23.80
C GLU A 10 21.75 -1.11 -22.35
N LEU A 11 22.54 -2.15 -22.10
CA LEU A 11 22.87 -2.61 -20.75
C LEU A 11 23.68 -1.58 -19.94
N ARG A 12 24.56 -0.80 -20.58
CA ARG A 12 25.31 0.28 -19.91
C ARG A 12 24.41 1.46 -19.55
N GLU A 13 23.54 1.87 -20.45
CA GLU A 13 22.56 2.93 -20.22
C GLU A 13 21.59 2.53 -19.10
N LEU A 14 21.12 1.27 -19.09
CA LEU A 14 20.29 0.72 -18.03
C LEU A 14 21.04 0.72 -16.68
N LYS A 15 22.31 0.34 -16.67
CA LYS A 15 23.14 0.37 -15.46
C LYS A 15 23.32 1.80 -14.94
N GLU A 16 23.59 2.78 -15.79
CA GLU A 16 23.71 4.19 -15.38
C GLU A 16 22.39 4.72 -14.82
N LEU A 17 21.26 4.40 -15.47
CA LEU A 17 19.93 4.76 -14.98
C LEU A 17 19.65 4.15 -13.60
N LEU A 18 19.97 2.87 -13.41
CA LEU A 18 19.79 2.18 -12.13
C LEU A 18 20.76 2.68 -11.05
N SER A 19 22.00 3.03 -11.41
CA SER A 19 23.02 3.49 -10.45
C SER A 19 22.78 4.93 -9.97
N ASN A 20 22.06 5.73 -10.75
CA ASN A 20 21.69 7.10 -10.39
C ASN A 20 20.34 7.19 -9.66
N ARG A 21 19.59 6.09 -9.56
CA ARG A 21 18.38 6.07 -8.73
C ARG A 21 18.80 5.99 -7.27
N ASN A 22 18.56 7.06 -6.54
CA ASN A 22 18.52 7.01 -5.09
C ASN A 22 17.19 6.34 -4.70
N MET A 23 17.14 5.01 -4.84
CA MET A 23 15.99 4.22 -4.43
C MET A 23 15.89 4.31 -2.90
N PRO A 24 14.74 4.70 -2.34
CA PRO A 24 14.58 4.67 -0.91
C PRO A 24 14.75 3.22 -0.42
N GLU A 25 15.45 3.03 0.70
CA GLU A 25 15.64 1.70 1.30
C GLU A 25 14.31 1.10 1.75
N PHE A 26 13.36 1.95 2.12
CA PHE A 26 11.97 1.63 2.43
C PHE A 26 11.12 2.91 2.30
N ILE A 27 9.81 2.75 2.18
CA ILE A 27 8.84 3.85 2.13
C ILE A 27 7.91 3.71 3.33
N ILE A 28 7.67 4.81 4.06
CA ILE A 28 6.66 4.86 5.11
C ILE A 28 5.44 5.58 4.56
N VAL A 29 4.28 4.93 4.64
CA VAL A 29 2.98 5.49 4.28
C VAL A 29 2.20 5.72 5.55
N GLU A 30 1.98 6.98 5.91
CA GLU A 30 1.25 7.38 7.10
C GLU A 30 -0.21 7.68 6.77
N GLY A 31 -1.15 7.30 7.63
CA GLY A 31 -2.52 7.81 7.56
C GLY A 31 -2.58 9.30 7.89
N ASN A 32 -3.28 10.11 7.08
CA ASN A 32 -3.52 11.50 7.44
C ASN A 32 -4.83 11.63 8.22
N ASN A 33 -4.71 11.84 9.54
CA ASN A 33 -5.87 11.94 10.45
C ASN A 33 -6.64 13.27 10.34
N ASP A 34 -6.04 14.31 9.77
CA ASP A 34 -6.67 15.64 9.63
C ASP A 34 -7.55 15.74 8.38
N LEU A 35 -7.16 15.02 7.33
CA LEU A 35 -7.84 14.98 6.04
C LEU A 35 -8.10 13.52 5.67
N GLY A 36 -8.81 12.79 6.55
CA GLY A 36 -8.97 11.32 6.60
C GLY A 36 -9.02 10.52 5.28
N GLU A 37 -9.30 11.15 4.15
CA GLU A 37 -9.20 10.58 2.81
C GLU A 37 -7.78 10.46 2.20
N PHE A 38 -6.73 11.02 2.82
CA PHE A 38 -5.37 11.03 2.27
C PHE A 38 -4.38 10.17 3.06
N PHE A 39 -3.31 9.77 2.38
CA PHE A 39 -2.10 9.24 2.97
C PHE A 39 -0.97 10.25 2.85
N GLN A 40 0.02 10.15 3.73
CA GLN A 40 1.19 11.00 3.73
C GLN A 40 2.46 10.18 3.54
N ILE A 41 3.35 10.66 2.66
CA ILE A 41 4.67 10.06 2.42
C ILE A 41 5.66 11.21 2.35
N ASP A 42 6.67 11.21 3.22
CA ASP A 42 7.69 12.27 3.31
C ASP A 42 7.09 13.70 3.40
N GLY A 43 5.91 13.84 4.00
CA GLY A 43 5.18 15.11 4.13
C GLY A 43 4.34 15.52 2.92
N GLU A 44 4.32 14.73 1.85
CA GLU A 44 3.44 14.93 0.69
C GLU A 44 2.15 14.10 0.82
N LEU A 45 1.02 14.67 0.39
CA LEU A 45 -0.28 14.01 0.45
C LEU A 45 -0.58 13.25 -0.84
N PHE A 46 -1.11 12.04 -0.68
CA PHE A 46 -1.50 11.15 -1.77
C PHE A 46 -2.95 10.72 -1.58
N SER A 47 -3.74 10.85 -2.65
CA SER A 47 -5.04 10.19 -2.73
C SER A 47 -4.88 8.68 -2.88
N ASP A 48 -5.95 7.91 -2.65
CA ASP A 48 -6.01 6.47 -2.91
C ASP A 48 -5.44 6.10 -4.30
N ASN A 49 -5.90 6.78 -5.34
CA ASN A 49 -5.51 6.45 -6.71
C ASN A 49 -4.00 6.69 -6.94
N GLU A 50 -3.48 7.81 -6.45
CA GLU A 50 -2.05 8.14 -6.57
C GLU A 50 -1.19 7.16 -5.77
N LEU A 51 -1.64 6.81 -4.56
CA LEU A 51 -0.96 5.82 -3.72
C LEU A 51 -0.93 4.46 -4.40
N LEU A 52 -2.06 3.97 -4.90
CA LEU A 52 -2.16 2.67 -5.59
C LEU A 52 -1.31 2.59 -6.85
N GLU A 53 -1.25 3.67 -7.65
CA GLU A 53 -0.36 3.73 -8.80
C GLU A 53 1.12 3.68 -8.40
N ASN A 54 1.48 4.31 -7.30
CA ASN A 54 2.87 4.33 -6.82
C ASN A 54 3.27 3.00 -6.15
N LEU A 55 2.38 2.37 -5.40
CA LEU A 55 2.58 1.04 -4.81
C LEU A 55 2.94 -0.01 -5.84
N LYS A 56 2.26 0.00 -7.00
CA LYS A 56 2.59 -0.91 -8.11
C LYS A 56 4.03 -0.71 -8.58
N LYS A 57 4.49 0.54 -8.71
CA LYS A 57 5.88 0.85 -9.11
C LYS A 57 6.88 0.42 -8.05
N TRP A 58 6.59 0.64 -6.78
CA TRP A 58 7.48 0.28 -5.67
C TRP A 58 7.58 -1.24 -5.51
N HIS A 59 6.48 -1.96 -5.68
CA HIS A 59 6.47 -3.41 -5.71
C HIS A 59 7.31 -3.97 -6.88
N GLU A 60 7.17 -3.42 -8.08
CA GLU A 60 8.04 -3.76 -9.23
C GLU A 60 9.52 -3.48 -8.98
N TRP A 61 9.83 -2.51 -8.12
CA TRP A 61 11.19 -2.14 -7.76
C TRP A 61 11.70 -2.87 -6.51
N GLU A 62 10.92 -3.81 -5.97
CA GLU A 62 11.23 -4.56 -4.74
C GLU A 62 11.53 -3.64 -3.54
N VAL A 63 10.92 -2.45 -3.51
CA VAL A 63 11.06 -1.50 -2.40
C VAL A 63 10.08 -1.89 -1.29
N PRO A 64 10.56 -2.14 -0.06
CA PRO A 64 9.69 -2.39 1.08
C PRO A 64 8.81 -1.17 1.40
N VAL A 65 7.53 -1.41 1.65
CA VAL A 65 6.57 -0.39 2.08
C VAL A 65 6.11 -0.74 3.49
N VAL A 66 6.17 0.23 4.39
CA VAL A 66 5.66 0.14 5.76
C VAL A 66 4.46 1.08 5.85
N ILE A 67 3.34 0.56 6.31
CA ILE A 67 2.10 1.33 6.43
C ILE A 67 1.86 1.57 7.90
N ASP A 68 1.85 2.84 8.28
CA ASP A 68 1.56 3.33 9.62
C ASP A 68 0.27 4.15 9.56
N ASP A 69 -0.85 3.43 9.47
CA ASP A 69 -2.19 4.01 9.44
C ASP A 69 -3.00 3.45 10.62
N ASP A 70 -3.36 4.31 11.56
CA ASP A 70 -4.20 3.98 12.71
C ASP A 70 -5.71 4.17 12.39
N ALA A 71 -6.04 4.47 11.14
CA ALA A 71 -7.42 4.54 10.68
C ALA A 71 -8.00 3.13 10.45
N ASN A 72 -9.34 3.01 10.46
CA ASN A 72 -10.05 1.77 10.16
C ASN A 72 -10.00 1.43 8.65
N ARG A 73 -8.82 1.47 8.03
CA ARG A 73 -8.56 1.11 6.64
C ARG A 73 -7.18 0.49 6.51
N MET A 74 -6.98 -0.31 5.47
CA MET A 74 -5.72 -1.02 5.23
C MET A 74 -5.45 -1.08 3.75
N LEU A 75 -4.17 -1.01 3.35
CA LEU A 75 -3.78 -1.42 2.01
C LEU A 75 -3.66 -2.95 1.94
N SER A 76 -4.41 -3.56 1.03
CA SER A 76 -4.19 -4.95 0.65
C SER A 76 -2.90 -5.06 -0.18
N GLU A 77 -1.87 -5.67 0.40
CA GLU A 77 -0.59 -5.93 -0.28
C GLU A 77 -0.77 -6.83 -1.51
N ASP A 78 -1.69 -7.79 -1.46
CA ASP A 78 -1.91 -8.77 -2.53
C ASP A 78 -2.71 -8.18 -3.69
N GLU A 79 -3.76 -7.40 -3.40
CA GLU A 79 -4.71 -6.93 -4.41
C GLU A 79 -4.39 -5.52 -4.92
N THR A 80 -3.45 -4.80 -4.29
CA THR A 80 -3.19 -3.37 -4.56
C THR A 80 -4.47 -2.54 -4.48
N GLU A 81 -5.24 -2.77 -3.42
CA GLU A 81 -6.50 -2.08 -3.13
C GLU A 81 -6.47 -1.50 -1.72
N ILE A 82 -7.25 -0.45 -1.47
CA ILE A 82 -7.46 0.09 -0.13
C ILE A 82 -8.79 -0.44 0.38
N LEU A 83 -8.73 -1.15 1.50
CA LEU A 83 -9.86 -1.75 2.19
C LEU A 83 -10.31 -0.84 3.33
N TYR A 84 -11.62 -0.69 3.47
CA TYR A 84 -12.24 0.14 4.50
C TYR A 84 -13.05 -0.72 5.46
N PHE A 85 -12.86 -0.48 6.75
CA PHE A 85 -13.48 -1.22 7.83
C PHE A 85 -14.37 -0.28 8.66
N PRO A 86 -15.54 -0.76 9.14
CA PRO A 86 -16.35 0.01 10.08
C PRO A 86 -15.62 0.26 11.42
N THR A 87 -14.87 -0.73 11.92
CA THR A 87 -14.19 -0.65 13.22
C THR A 87 -12.75 -1.17 13.15
N HIS A 88 -11.93 -0.81 14.14
CA HIS A 88 -10.59 -1.35 14.28
C HIS A 88 -10.61 -2.86 14.57
N GLU A 89 -11.65 -3.35 15.27
CA GLU A 89 -11.85 -4.77 15.55
C GLU A 89 -12.06 -5.58 14.25
N ASP A 90 -12.83 -5.03 13.30
CA ASP A 90 -13.01 -5.63 11.97
C ASP A 90 -11.67 -5.73 11.22
N MET A 91 -10.84 -4.68 11.27
CA MET A 91 -9.50 -4.68 10.64
C MET A 91 -8.58 -5.73 11.29
N MET A 92 -8.57 -5.81 12.62
CA MET A 92 -7.76 -6.80 13.35
C MET A 92 -8.17 -8.23 12.99
N ASP A 93 -9.48 -8.51 12.93
CA ASP A 93 -9.98 -9.83 12.58
C ASP A 93 -9.67 -10.20 11.12
N TYR A 94 -9.75 -9.24 10.20
CA TYR A 94 -9.31 -9.43 8.81
C TYR A 94 -7.84 -9.86 8.72
N ILE A 95 -6.94 -9.14 9.38
CA ILE A 95 -5.50 -9.44 9.39
C ILE A 95 -5.24 -10.83 9.97
N ARG A 96 -5.96 -11.21 11.04
CA ARG A 96 -5.81 -12.53 11.67
C ARG A 96 -6.25 -13.64 10.74
N VAL A 97 -7.41 -13.51 10.11
CA VAL A 97 -7.95 -14.50 9.17
C VAL A 97 -7.03 -14.69 7.98
N ASN A 98 -6.49 -13.61 7.41
CA ASN A 98 -5.51 -13.69 6.31
C ASN A 98 -4.21 -14.41 6.73
N LYS A 99 -3.85 -14.36 8.02
CA LYS A 99 -2.70 -15.10 8.58
C LYS A 99 -3.05 -16.53 9.01
N GLY A 100 -4.26 -17.01 8.71
CA GLY A 100 -4.73 -18.35 9.11
C GLY A 100 -4.99 -18.49 10.61
N LEU A 101 -5.28 -17.38 11.29
CA LEU A 101 -5.61 -17.33 12.72
C LEU A 101 -7.12 -17.11 12.91
N GLU A 102 -7.67 -17.65 13.98
CA GLU A 102 -9.06 -17.38 14.39
C GLU A 102 -9.26 -15.88 14.67
N PRO A 103 -10.42 -15.29 14.34
CA PRO A 103 -10.75 -13.92 14.72
C PRO A 103 -10.72 -13.75 16.24
N LEU A 104 -10.43 -12.53 16.68
CA LEU A 104 -10.35 -12.15 18.09
C LEU A 104 -11.67 -11.59 18.62
N TYR A 105 -12.41 -10.82 17.82
CA TYR A 105 -13.59 -10.08 18.27
C TYR A 105 -14.91 -10.66 17.74
N HIS A 106 -14.93 -11.07 16.47
CA HIS A 106 -16.12 -11.56 15.78
C HIS A 106 -16.14 -13.09 15.64
N THR A 107 -17.29 -13.61 15.21
CA THR A 107 -17.45 -15.04 15.01
C THR A 107 -16.75 -15.53 13.73
N PRO A 108 -16.19 -16.76 13.72
CA PRO A 108 -15.44 -17.29 12.58
C PRO A 108 -16.18 -17.32 11.24
N ASN A 109 -17.51 -17.36 11.25
CA ASN A 109 -18.34 -17.39 10.05
C ASN A 109 -18.60 -16.01 9.43
N LYS A 110 -18.30 -14.92 10.15
CA LYS A 110 -18.40 -13.54 9.66
C LYS A 110 -17.41 -12.67 10.44
N PRO A 111 -16.10 -12.87 10.20
CA PRO A 111 -15.06 -12.32 11.06
C PRO A 111 -14.90 -10.80 10.93
N TYR A 112 -15.38 -10.18 9.86
CA TYR A 112 -15.32 -8.73 9.67
C TYR A 112 -16.37 -8.26 8.66
N THR A 113 -16.59 -6.95 8.60
CA THR A 113 -17.36 -6.28 7.55
C THR A 113 -16.48 -5.29 6.80
N LEU A 114 -16.63 -5.24 5.46
CA LEU A 114 -16.03 -4.22 4.61
C LEU A 114 -17.11 -3.24 4.14
N ILE A 115 -16.75 -1.99 3.98
CA ILE A 115 -17.60 -0.93 3.42
C ILE A 115 -16.90 -0.24 2.25
N SER A 116 -17.65 0.56 1.49
CA SER A 116 -17.07 1.43 0.46
C SER A 116 -16.38 2.65 1.08
N LYS A 117 -15.47 3.28 0.32
CA LYS A 117 -14.83 4.56 0.73
C LYS A 117 -15.86 5.62 1.09
N SER A 118 -16.92 5.77 0.30
CA SER A 118 -17.97 6.75 0.55
C SER A 118 -18.68 6.50 1.89
N GLU A 119 -19.04 5.25 2.17
CA GLU A 119 -19.65 4.88 3.45
C GLU A 119 -18.69 5.10 4.62
N TRP A 120 -17.39 4.86 4.42
CA TRP A 120 -16.39 5.10 5.44
C TRP A 120 -16.20 6.58 5.76
N LEU A 121 -16.15 7.43 4.74
CA LEU A 121 -16.06 8.88 4.93
C LEU A 121 -17.27 9.44 5.69
N GLU A 122 -18.48 8.91 5.43
CA GLU A 122 -19.69 9.26 6.19
C GLU A 122 -19.62 8.90 7.69
N LEU A 123 -18.73 7.99 8.09
CA LEU A 123 -18.52 7.60 9.50
C LEU A 123 -17.50 8.46 10.24
N LEU A 124 -16.70 9.26 9.52
CA LEU A 124 -15.70 10.16 10.11
C LEU A 124 -16.27 11.54 10.51
N ASP A 125 -17.38 11.94 9.89
CA ASP A 125 -18.11 13.19 10.14
C ASP A 125 -19.02 13.12 11.39
#